data_AF-A0A371F9X9-F1
#
_entry.id   AF-A0A371F9X9-F1
#
_cell.length_a   1.000
_cell.length_b   1.000
_cell.length_c   1.000
_cell.angle_alpha   90.00
_cell.angle_beta   90.00
_cell.angle_gamma   90.00
#
_symmetry.space_group_name_H-M   'P 1'
#
loop_
_entity.id
_entity.type
_entity.pdbx_description
1 polymer ?
#
loop_
_entity_poly.entity_id
_entity_poly.type
_entity_poly.pdbx_seq_one_letter_code
_entity_poly.pdbx_strand_id
1 'polypeptide(L)'
;MLPFVLHGYRISVCTSTGATPYSLVYGMEAILPLEVEIPSLRVLVESKLEEAEWAQAHYEQFNLIEEKRLATLCHKQLYQQ
;
A
#
# COMPACT_ATOMS: atom_id res chain seq x y z
N MET A 1 -2.18 -8.66 -9.96
CA MET A 1 -0.89 -8.00 -9.64
C MET A 1 -0.90 -6.48 -9.83
N LEU A 2 -1.62 -5.94 -10.84
CA LEU A 2 -1.73 -4.50 -11.11
C LEU A 2 -2.09 -3.60 -9.89
N PRO A 3 -2.95 -4.01 -8.93
CA PRO A 3 -3.34 -3.17 -7.80
C PRO A 3 -2.18 -2.79 -6.89
N PHE A 4 -1.24 -3.70 -6.64
CA PHE A 4 -0.11 -3.47 -5.72
C PHE A 4 0.96 -2.55 -6.31
N VAL A 5 1.19 -2.64 -7.61
CA VAL A 5 2.13 -1.76 -8.31
C VAL A 5 1.60 -0.32 -8.31
N LEU A 6 0.29 -0.16 -8.57
CA LEU A 6 -0.34 1.15 -8.54
C LEU A 6 -0.33 1.75 -7.13
N HIS A 7 -0.60 0.94 -6.11
CA HIS A 7 -0.52 1.35 -4.72
C HIS A 7 0.89 1.82 -4.36
N GLY A 8 1.92 1.01 -4.62
CA GLY A 8 3.32 1.35 -4.37
C GLY A 8 3.74 2.64 -5.07
N TYR A 9 3.29 2.86 -6.31
CA TYR A 9 3.54 4.11 -7.01
C TYR A 9 2.90 5.32 -6.33
N ARG A 10 1.65 5.20 -5.86
CA ARG A 10 0.91 6.29 -5.22
C ARG A 10 1.48 6.72 -3.87
N ILE A 11 2.04 5.78 -3.11
CA ILE A 11 2.58 6.02 -1.75
C ILE A 11 4.10 6.21 -1.72
N SER A 12 4.81 5.97 -2.83
CA SER A 12 6.25 6.16 -2.88
C SER A 12 6.58 7.63 -3.04
N VAL A 13 7.53 8.12 -2.24
CA VAL A 13 8.02 9.49 -2.34
C VAL A 13 8.75 9.66 -3.66
N CYS A 14 8.32 10.65 -4.45
CA CYS A 14 9.00 10.98 -5.68
C CYS A 14 10.28 11.77 -5.38
N THR A 15 11.39 11.42 -6.03
CA THR A 15 12.70 12.07 -5.79
C THR A 15 12.74 13.52 -6.29
N SER A 16 11.91 13.89 -7.27
CA SER A 16 11.87 15.24 -7.84
C SER A 16 11.11 16.24 -6.98
N THR A 17 10.01 15.83 -6.36
CA THR A 17 9.13 16.70 -5.56
C THR A 17 9.24 16.47 -4.06
N GLY A 18 9.85 15.37 -3.62
CA GLY A 18 9.89 14.97 -2.21
C GLY A 18 8.51 14.62 -1.64
N ALA A 19 7.49 14.52 -2.48
CA ALA A 19 6.10 14.23 -2.12
C ALA A 19 5.63 12.96 -2.83
N THR A 20 4.62 12.30 -2.27
CA THR A 20 3.97 11.15 -2.91
C THR A 20 3.00 11.61 -4.01
N PRO A 21 2.82 10.85 -5.10
CA PRO A 21 1.82 11.18 -6.11
C PRO A 21 0.41 11.37 -5.54
N TYR A 22 0.07 10.65 -4.46
CA TYR A 22 -1.21 10.80 -3.79
C TYR A 22 -1.36 12.16 -3.09
N SER A 23 -0.35 12.60 -2.32
CA SER A 23 -0.39 13.88 -1.62
C SER A 23 -0.46 15.08 -2.55
N LEU A 24 0.10 14.98 -3.75
CA LEU A 24 -0.01 16.02 -4.77
C LEU A 24 -1.44 16.16 -5.34
N VAL A 25 -2.20 15.07 -5.39
CA VAL A 25 -3.58 15.07 -5.93
C VAL A 25 -4.60 15.47 -4.87
N TYR A 26 -4.45 14.96 -3.64
CA TYR A 26 -5.46 15.11 -2.59
C TYR A 26 -5.06 16.08 -1.48
N GLY A 27 -3.84 16.58 -1.48
CA GLY A 27 -3.35 17.53 -0.46
C GLY A 27 -3.06 16.91 0.91
N MET A 28 -3.08 15.58 1.03
CA MET A 28 -2.76 14.85 2.25
C MET A 28 -1.97 13.57 1.95
N GLU A 29 -1.11 13.15 2.88
CA GLU A 29 -0.39 11.90 2.74
C GLU A 29 -1.34 10.69 2.78
N ALA A 30 -1.05 9.67 1.99
CA ALA A 30 -1.85 8.44 2.00
C ALA A 30 -1.60 7.66 3.28
N ILE A 31 -2.48 7.81 4.27
CA ILE A 31 -2.59 6.88 5.40
C ILE A 31 -3.47 5.75 4.89
N LEU A 32 -2.86 4.65 4.46
CA LEU A 32 -3.51 3.45 3.91
C LEU A 32 -4.61 3.80 2.87
N PRO A 33 -4.31 3.88 1.57
CA PRO A 33 -5.27 4.38 0.59
C PRO A 33 -6.57 3.58 0.66
N LEU A 34 -7.68 4.32 0.66
CA LEU A 34 -9.04 3.81 0.77
C LEU A 34 -9.34 2.69 -0.25
N GLU A 35 -8.65 2.66 -1.38
CA GLU A 35 -8.79 1.61 -2.41
C GLU A 35 -8.26 0.24 -1.96
N VAL A 36 -7.44 0.22 -0.91
CA VAL A 36 -6.88 -0.96 -0.28
C VAL A 36 -7.67 -1.33 0.99
N GLU A 37 -8.25 -0.34 1.68
CA GLU A 37 -9.11 -0.56 2.85
C GLU A 37 -10.54 -0.96 2.47
N ILE A 38 -11.07 -0.40 1.37
CA ILE A 38 -12.40 -0.68 0.84
C ILE A 38 -12.25 -1.24 -0.58
N PRO A 39 -12.45 -2.55 -0.77
CA PRO A 39 -12.47 -3.12 -2.11
C PRO A 39 -13.67 -2.54 -2.85
N SER A 40 -13.45 -2.04 -4.05
CA SER A 40 -14.58 -1.66 -4.90
C SER A 40 -15.49 -2.87 -5.13
N LEU A 41 -16.81 -2.66 -5.18
CA LEU A 41 -17.79 -3.73 -5.42
C LEU A 41 -17.44 -4.61 -6.63
N ARG A 42 -16.80 -4.04 -7.66
CA ARG A 42 -16.34 -4.80 -8.83
C ARG A 42 -15.26 -5.82 -8.50
N VAL A 43 -14.29 -5.44 -7.68
CA VAL A 43 -13.19 -6.32 -7.26
C VAL A 43 -13.71 -7.44 -6.37
N LEU A 44 -14.69 -7.15 -5.50
CA LEU A 44 -15.34 -8.16 -4.66
C LEU A 44 -16.12 -9.18 -5.50
N VAL A 45 -16.83 -8.71 -6.53
CA VAL A 45 -17.58 -9.57 -7.45
C VAL A 45 -16.64 -10.41 -8.35
N GLU A 46 -15.54 -9.85 -8.81
CA GLU A 46 -14.53 -10.58 -9.61
C GLU A 46 -13.80 -11.65 -8.79
N SER A 47 -13.52 -11.38 -7.51
CA SER A 47 -12.75 -12.29 -6.66
C SER A 47 -13.56 -13.48 -6.16
N LYS A 48 -14.90 -13.42 -6.20
CA LYS A 48 -15.83 -14.43 -5.64
C LYS A 48 -15.55 -14.82 -4.18
N LEU A 49 -14.72 -14.06 -3.49
CA LEU A 49 -14.32 -14.31 -2.11
C LEU A 49 -15.39 -13.76 -1.16
N GLU A 50 -15.67 -14.51 -0.10
CA GLU A 50 -16.47 -14.01 1.00
C GLU A 50 -15.72 -12.86 1.67
N GLU A 51 -16.46 -11.83 2.13
CA GLU A 51 -15.87 -10.60 2.66
C GLU A 51 -14.89 -10.87 3.82
N ALA A 52 -15.17 -11.89 4.64
CA ALA A 52 -14.31 -12.32 5.74
C ALA A 52 -13.00 -12.98 5.26
N GLU A 53 -13.07 -13.88 4.28
CA GLU A 53 -11.88 -14.53 3.69
C GLU A 53 -11.01 -13.50 2.96
N TRP A 54 -11.64 -12.55 2.27
CA TRP A 54 -10.94 -11.44 1.64
C TRP A 54 -10.22 -10.58 2.68
N ALA A 55 -10.90 -10.16 3.74
CA ALA A 55 -10.30 -9.34 4.78
C ALA A 55 -9.09 -10.04 5.42
N GLN A 56 -9.18 -11.35 5.67
CA GLN A 56 -8.08 -12.14 6.21
C GLN A 56 -6.88 -12.19 5.26
N ALA A 57 -7.09 -12.55 3.99
CA ALA A 57 -6.02 -12.58 2.99
C ALA A 57 -5.38 -11.18 2.81
N HIS A 58 -6.20 -10.13 2.90
CA HIS A 58 -5.75 -8.76 2.78
C HIS A 58 -4.90 -8.32 3.99
N TYR A 59 -5.28 -8.72 5.21
CA TYR A 59 -4.50 -8.47 6.43
C TYR A 59 -3.14 -9.17 6.39
N GLU A 60 -3.10 -10.43 5.97
CA GLU A 60 -1.84 -11.18 5.81
C GLU A 60 -0.93 -10.49 4.80
N GLN A 61 -1.50 -10.01 3.69
CA GLN A 61 -0.73 -9.32 2.67
C GLN A 61 -0.19 -7.96 3.15
N PHE A 62 -0.98 -7.21 3.91
CA PHE A 62 -0.51 -5.98 4.55
C PHE A 62 0.62 -6.23 5.52
N ASN A 63 0.51 -7.27 6.35
CA ASN A 63 1.54 -7.64 7.30
C ASN A 63 2.87 -7.92 6.59
N LEU A 64 2.82 -8.64 5.46
CA LEU A 64 4.01 -8.89 4.64
C LEU A 64 4.65 -7.61 4.08
N ILE A 65 3.84 -6.61 3.71
CA ILE A 65 4.34 -5.31 3.21
C ILE A 65 5.00 -4.53 4.35
N GLU A 66 4.38 -4.48 5.51
CA GLU A 66 4.93 -3.80 6.69
C GLU A 66 6.22 -4.46 7.18
N GLU A 67 6.30 -5.79 7.20
CA GLU A 67 7.54 -6.52 7.49
C GLU A 67 8.68 -6.15 6.53
N LYS A 68 8.40 -6.06 5.22
CA LYS A 68 9.39 -5.63 4.22
C LYS A 68 9.82 -4.19 4.42
N ARG A 69 8.89 -3.28 4.75
CA ARG A 69 9.21 -1.88 5.06
C ARG A 69 10.12 -1.79 6.28
N LEU A 70 9.77 -2.48 7.37
CA LEU A 70 10.59 -2.54 8.58
C LEU A 70 11.99 -3.07 8.28
N ALA A 71 12.11 -4.13 7.48
CA ALA A 71 13.40 -4.67 7.07
C ALA A 71 14.22 -3.65 6.27
N THR A 72 13.62 -2.94 5.32
CA THR A 72 14.32 -1.88 4.55
C THR A 72 14.72 -0.69 5.42
N LEU A 73 13.94 -0.37 6.45
CA LEU A 73 14.21 0.75 7.35
C LEU A 73 15.37 0.43 8.28
N CYS A 74 15.39 -0.78 8.86
CA CYS A 74 16.54 -1.32 9.59
C CYS A 74 17.80 -1.36 8.71
N HIS A 75 17.68 -1.82 7.47
CA HIS A 75 18.81 -1.86 6.54
C HIS A 75 19.36 -0.47 6.23
N LYS A 76 18.49 0.51 5.98
CA LYS A 76 18.89 1.91 5.77
C LYS A 76 19.61 2.49 6.99
N GLN A 77 19.15 2.19 8.20
CA GLN A 77 19.79 2.66 9.44
C GLN A 77 21.21 2.11 9.61
N LEU A 78 21.48 0.88 9.18
CA LEU A 78 22.83 0.29 9.21
C LEU A 78 23.83 1.01 8.28
N TYR A 79 23.38 1.58 7.17
CA TYR A 79 24.24 2.37 6.27
C TYR A 79 24.35 3.84 6.64
N GLN A 80 23.51 4.33 7.57
CA GLN A 80 23.57 5.71 8.06
C GLN A 80 24.38 5.86 9.36
N GLN A 81 25.01 4.79 9.84
CA GLN A 81 26.12 4.83 10.81
C GLN A 81 27.46 4.87 10.10
#